data_AF-A0A1F8EA39-F1
#
_entry.id   AF-A0A1F8EA39-F1
#
_cell.length_a   1.000
_cell.length_b   1.000
_cell.length_c   1.000
_cell.angle_alpha   90.00
_cell.angle_beta   90.00
_cell.angle_gamma   90.00
#
_symmetry.space_group_name_H-M   'P 1'
#
loop_
_entity.id
_entity.type
_entity.pdbx_description
1 polymer ?
#
loop_
_entity_poly.entity_id
_entity_poly.type
_entity_poly.pdbx_seq_one_letter_code
_entity_poly.pdbx_strand_id
1 'polypeptide(L)' 'MLSWEIKDRYYAAKIRWKDGKESEHHFPEKGFPVYKLENGKPIGQPLKIISGKEALKILADNSPFMEESEFFWKDFIQPR' A
#
# COMPACT_ATOMS: atom_id res chain seq x y z
N MET A 1 2.94 -9.88 -23.35
CA MET A 1 1.57 -10.39 -23.55
C MET A 1 1.06 -10.74 -22.15
N LEU A 2 0.07 -10.02 -21.63
CA LEU A 2 -0.40 -10.16 -20.25
C LEU A 2 -1.78 -10.83 -20.29
N SER A 3 -1.92 -11.96 -19.61
CA SER A 3 -3.21 -12.61 -19.35
C SER A 3 -3.52 -12.51 -17.86
N TRP A 4 -4.78 -12.24 -17.51
CA TRP A 4 -5.27 -12.18 -16.13
C TRP A 4 -6.58 -12.97 -15.98
N GLU A 5 -6.73 -13.67 -14.86
CA GLU A 5 -7.95 -14.35 -14.41
C GLU A 5 -8.35 -13.73 -13.06
N ILE A 6 -9.61 -13.33 -12.90
CA ILE A 6 -10.09 -12.69 -11.66
C ILE A 6 -10.53 -13.77 -10.67
N LYS A 7 -9.64 -14.12 -9.74
CA LYS A 7 -9.99 -14.86 -8.52
C LYS A 7 -9.85 -13.91 -7.34
N ASP A 8 -10.99 -13.41 -6.86
CA ASP A 8 -11.14 -12.38 -5.82
C ASP A 8 -10.46 -11.05 -6.16
N ARG A 9 -11.18 -9.93 -6.10
CA ARG A 9 -10.73 -8.66 -6.70
C ARG A 9 -9.61 -8.00 -5.88
N TYR A 10 -8.38 -8.44 -6.08
CA TYR A 10 -7.17 -7.89 -5.50
C TYR A 10 -6.18 -7.48 -6.60
N TYR A 11 -5.42 -6.42 -6.35
CA TYR A 11 -4.26 -6.05 -7.13
C TYR A 11 -3.01 -6.67 -6.48
N ALA A 12 -2.27 -7.48 -7.22
CA ALA A 12 -0.97 -7.96 -6.79
C ALA A 12 0.14 -7.05 -7.32
N ALA A 13 1.05 -6.62 -6.46
CA ALA A 13 2.18 -5.77 -6.78
C ALA A 13 3.48 -6.45 -6.35
N LYS A 14 4.42 -6.60 -7.29
CA LYS A 14 5.82 -6.88 -6.98
C LYS A 14 6.57 -5.57 -6.92
N ILE A 15 7.13 -5.26 -5.76
CA ILE A 15 7.77 -3.99 -5.46
C ILE A 15 9.26 -4.26 -5.33
N ARG A 16 10.06 -3.50 -6.06
CA ARG A 16 11.50 -3.43 -5.85
C ARG A 16 11.83 -2.13 -5.12
N TRP A 17 12.43 -2.26 -3.96
CA TRP A 17 12.82 -1.15 -3.09
C TRP A 17 14.19 -0.59 -3.49
N LYS A 18 14.55 0.58 -2.95
CA LYS A 18 15.83 1.26 -3.21
C LYS A 18 17.05 0.39 -2.89
N ASP A 19 16.99 -0.40 -1.82
CA ASP A 19 18.05 -1.31 -1.40
C ASP A 19 18.14 -2.59 -2.26
N GLY A 20 17.29 -2.70 -3.28
CA GLY A 20 17.22 -3.84 -4.18
C GLY A 20 16.42 -5.02 -3.63
N LYS A 21 15.86 -4.94 -2.41
CA LYS A 21 14.94 -5.96 -1.91
C LYS A 21 13.65 -5.96 -2.72
N GLU A 22 13.05 -7.14 -2.82
CA GLU A 22 11.78 -7.33 -3.48
C GLU A 22 10.74 -7.82 -2.47
N SER A 23 9.52 -7.29 -2.59
CA SER A 23 8.38 -7.70 -1.77
C SER A 23 7.15 -7.87 -2.66
N GLU A 24 6.23 -8.74 -2.26
CA GLU A 24 4.94 -8.91 -2.94
C GLU A 24 3.81 -8.49 -2.01
N HIS A 25 2.93 -7.60 -2.49
CA HIS A 25 1.80 -7.09 -1.74
C HIS A 25 0.51 -7.25 -2.51
N HIS A 26 -0.55 -7.59 -1.78
CA HIS A 26 -1.88 -7.80 -2.34
C HIS A 26 -2.84 -6.75 -1.77
N PHE A 27 -3.49 -6.00 -2.64
CA PHE A 27 -4.36 -4.89 -2.27
C PHE A 27 -5.80 -5.14 -2.68
N PRO A 28 -6.78 -5.09 -1.76
CA PRO A 28 -8.20 -5.21 -2.12
C PRO A 28 -8.58 -4.11 -3.12
N GLU A 29 -9.36 -4.46 -4.16
CA GLU A 29 -9.87 -3.47 -5.12
C GLU A 29 -10.67 -2.36 -4.43
N LYS A 30 -11.52 -2.76 -3.47
CA LYS A 30 -12.33 -1.86 -2.65
C LYS A 30 -11.51 -1.02 -1.65
N GLY A 31 -10.22 -1.31 -1.52
CA GLY A 31 -9.31 -0.62 -0.64
C GLY A 31 -9.23 -1.17 0.78
N PHE A 32 -8.40 -0.51 1.58
CA PHE A 32 -8.15 -0.85 2.98
C PHE A 32 -8.06 0.42 3.83
N PRO A 33 -8.51 0.36 5.09
CA PRO A 33 -8.40 1.47 6.02
C PRO A 33 -6.96 1.64 6.53
N VAL A 34 -6.48 2.88 6.58
CA VAL A 34 -5.23 3.25 7.25
C VAL A 34 -5.55 3.90 8.59
N TYR A 35 -4.96 3.38 9.66
CA TYR A 35 -5.21 3.84 11.03
C TYR A 35 -4.01 4.59 11.59
N LYS A 36 -4.28 5.48 12.55
CA LYS A 36 -3.25 5.92 13.49
C LYS A 36 -2.95 4.77 14.45
N LEU A 37 -1.66 4.50 14.68
CA LEU A 37 -1.22 3.48 15.63
C LEU A 37 -0.69 4.16 16.90
N GLU A 38 -1.07 3.62 18.05
CA GLU A 38 -0.50 3.96 19.36
C GLU A 38 -0.12 2.64 20.06
N ASN A 39 1.15 2.50 20.45
CA ASN A 39 1.71 1.25 20.98
C ASN A 39 1.44 0.02 20.06
N GLY A 40 1.53 0.24 18.75
CA GLY A 40 1.28 -0.80 17.74
C GLY A 40 -0.20 -1.16 17.53
N LYS A 41 -1.13 -0.51 18.22
CA LYS A 41 -2.57 -0.77 18.09
C LYS A 41 -3.29 0.36 17.35
N PRO A 42 -4.22 0.05 16.43
CA PRO A 42 -5.10 1.04 15.84
C PRO A 42 -5.88 1.81 16.90
N ILE A 43 -5.92 3.14 16.78
CA ILE A 43 -6.71 4.00 17.66
C ILE A 43 -7.67 4.87 16.84
N GLY A 44 -8.91 5.01 17.34
CA GLY A 44 -9.92 5.87 16.74
C GLY A 44 -10.45 5.38 15.39
N GLN A 45 -10.89 6.34 14.57
CA GLN A 45 -11.39 6.08 13.21
C GLN A 45 -10.23 5.98 12.21
N PRO A 46 -10.41 5.29 11.07
CA PRO A 46 -9.44 5.32 9.98
C PRO A 46 -9.13 6.77 9.57
N LEU A 47 -7.85 7.06 9.36
CA LEU A 47 -7.41 8.34 8.81
C LEU A 47 -7.91 8.51 7.36
N LYS A 48 -7.86 7.43 6.58
CA LYS A 48 -8.36 7.35 5.21
C LYS A 48 -8.55 5.89 4.79
N ILE A 49 -9.44 5.63 3.82
CA ILE A 49 -9.46 4.37 3.06
C ILE A 49 -8.68 4.58 1.76
N ILE A 50 -7.67 3.75 1.52
CA ILE A 50 -6.86 3.76 0.29
C ILE A 50 -7.38 2.64 -0.62
N SER A 51 -7.82 2.97 -1.84
CA SER A 51 -8.18 1.96 -2.84
C SER A 51 -6.95 1.17 -3.32
N GLY A 52 -7.14 -0.06 -3.83
CA GLY A 52 -6.02 -0.83 -4.36
C GLY A 52 -5.26 -0.10 -5.49
N LYS A 53 -5.99 0.63 -6.35
CA LYS A 53 -5.38 1.45 -7.42
C LYS A 53 -4.54 2.61 -6.87
N GLU A 54 -5.02 3.29 -5.83
CA GLU A 54 -4.23 4.34 -5.15
C GLU A 54 -2.97 3.74 -4.50
N ALA A 55 -3.09 2.57 -3.87
CA ALA A 55 -1.96 1.88 -3.26
C ALA A 55 -0.86 1.55 -4.28
N LEU A 56 -1.25 0.99 -5.44
CA LEU A 56 -0.32 0.74 -6.55
C LEU A 56 0.40 2.02 -7.01
N LYS A 57 -0.34 3.12 -7.14
CA LYS A 57 0.24 4.41 -7.56
C LYS A 57 1.23 4.94 -6.54
N ILE A 58 0.88 4.92 -5.25
CA ILE A 58 1.77 5.36 -4.16
C ILE A 58 3.06 4.54 -4.20
N LEU A 59 2.97 3.22 -4.33
CA LEU A 59 4.14 2.36 -4.36
C LEU A 59 5.01 2.60 -5.59
N ALA A 60 4.41 2.69 -6.79
CA ALA A 60 5.15 2.95 -8.02
C ALA A 60 5.91 4.28 -7.99
N ASP A 61 5.31 5.33 -7.40
CA ASP A 61 5.90 6.67 -7.34
C ASP A 61 7.01 6.77 -6.26
N ASN A 62 7.01 5.91 -5.24
CA ASN A 62 7.88 6.07 -4.05
C ASN A 62 8.87 4.92 -3.80
N SER A 63 8.52 3.66 -4.07
CA SER A 63 9.36 2.50 -3.73
C SER A 63 10.78 2.53 -4.33
N PRO A 64 11.03 3.08 -5.53
CA PRO A 64 12.40 3.17 -6.05
C PRO A 64 13.32 4.11 -5.25
N PHE A 65 12.74 4.97 -4.42
CA PHE A 65 13.44 6.06 -3.72
C PHE A 65 13.52 5.87 -2.20
N MET A 66 12.93 4.80 -1.66
CA MET A 66 12.94 4.48 -0.22
C MET A 66 13.12 3.00 0.05
N GLU A 67 13.55 2.69 1.26
CA GLU A 67 13.61 1.32 1.77
C GLU A 67 12.24 0.88 2.30
N GLU A 68 11.99 -0.44 2.33
CA GLU A 68 10.73 -0.99 2.82
C GLU A 68 10.42 -0.56 4.26
N SER A 69 11.44 -0.52 5.12
CA SER A 69 11.32 -0.11 6.53
C SER A 69 11.01 1.37 6.74
N GLU A 70 11.23 2.20 5.70
CA GLU A 70 10.93 3.63 5.73
C GLU A 70 9.51 3.92 5.24
N PHE A 71 8.85 2.95 4.60
CA PHE A 71 7.54 3.14 4.02
C PHE A 71 6.43 3.04 5.08
N PHE A 72 5.69 4.13 5.29
CA PHE A 72 4.47 4.14 6.10
C PHE A 72 3.29 4.71 5.33
N TRP A 73 2.20 3.95 5.23
CA TRP A 73 0.97 4.38 4.53
C TRP A 73 0.43 5.74 4.98
N LYS A 74 0.61 6.07 6.27
CA LYS A 74 0.15 7.33 6.86
C LYS A 74 0.83 8.57 6.25
N ASP A 75 2.02 8.42 5.68
CA ASP A 75 2.80 9.55 5.13
C ASP A 75 2.26 9.99 3.76
N PHE A 76 1.42 9.16 3.13
CA PHE A 76 0.82 9.40 1.81
C PHE A 76 -0.67 9.73 1.87
N ILE A 77 -1.21 9.93 3.08
CA ILE A 77 -2.59 10.35 3.27
C ILE A 77 -2.61 11.73 3.91
N GLN A 78 -3.32 12.66 3.29
CA GLN A 78 -3.65 13.92 3.94
C GLN A 78 -4.88 13.69 4.83
N PRO A 79 -4.87 14.13 6.10
CA PRO A 79 -6.08 14.16 6.90
C PRO A 79 -7.09 15.09 6.23
N ARG A 80 -8.34 14.62 6.13
CA ARG A 80 -9.47 15.46 5.71
C ARG A 80 -9.86 16.45 6.80
#